data_AF-A0A412YQ21-F1
#
_entry.id   AF-A0A412YQ21-F1
#
_cell.length_a   1.000
_cell.length_b   1.000
_cell.length_c   1.000
_cell.angle_alpha   90.00
_cell.angle_beta   90.00
_cell.angle_gamma   90.00
#
_symmetry.space_group_name_H-M   'P 1'
#
loop_
_entity.id
_entity.type
_entity.pdbx_description
1 polymer ?
#
loop_
_entity_poly.entity_id
_entity_poly.type
_entity_poly.pdbx_seq_one_letter_code
_entity_poly.pdbx_strand_id
1 'polypeptide(L)'
;MLQVKRQKDKRVIKSILHRIADVPGGVTINTSELGGKVLFEGTPIGPGSDGMYHVQKTALIVTTANATATDYEVAKGHHFKTGDYFATESCAGKQITAIDKSDPAKDVITLSATLGAEVKSGTCAFLSNGAAKTVKYKANSVAGSNEDVEEGDNLFVSAWLHAVVRRGNAPVVNDTIESTMKGVSYIV
;
A
#
# COMPACT_ATOMS: atom_id res chain seq x y z
N MET A 1 8.90 -30.18 -6.51
CA MET A 1 7.53 -30.73 -6.56
C MET A 1 6.59 -29.54 -6.51
N LEU A 2 5.80 -29.26 -7.56
CA LEU A 2 4.80 -28.17 -7.50
C LEU A 2 3.68 -28.58 -6.53
N GLN A 3 3.39 -27.72 -5.56
CA GLN A 3 2.31 -27.95 -4.60
C GLN A 3 1.03 -27.26 -5.10
N VAL A 4 -0.02 -28.03 -5.40
CA VAL A 4 -1.30 -27.49 -5.85
C VAL A 4 -2.18 -27.19 -4.64
N LYS A 5 -2.48 -25.90 -4.39
CA LYS A 5 -3.41 -25.45 -3.33
C LYS A 5 -4.83 -25.33 -3.93
N ARG A 6 -5.83 -25.97 -3.32
CA ARG A 6 -7.26 -25.82 -3.71
C ARG A 6 -7.86 -24.64 -2.94
N GLN A 7 -8.39 -23.64 -3.65
CA GLN A 7 -9.04 -22.46 -3.06
C GLN A 7 -10.39 -22.18 -3.74
N LYS A 8 -11.32 -21.57 -3.01
CA LYS A 8 -12.60 -21.08 -3.56
C LYS A 8 -12.37 -19.69 -4.13
N ASP A 9 -12.80 -19.47 -5.36
CA ASP A 9 -12.73 -18.16 -6.00
C ASP A 9 -13.54 -17.14 -5.18
N LYS A 10 -12.86 -16.09 -4.73
CA LYS A 10 -13.48 -14.95 -4.08
C LYS A 10 -13.61 -13.85 -5.12
N ARG A 11 -14.85 -13.56 -5.54
CA ARG A 11 -15.10 -12.41 -6.41
C ARG A 11 -14.72 -11.14 -5.64
N VAL A 12 -13.60 -10.54 -6.04
CA VAL A 12 -13.13 -9.28 -5.50
C VAL A 12 -13.53 -8.17 -6.47
N ILE A 13 -13.91 -7.02 -5.93
CA ILE A 13 -14.14 -5.83 -6.74
C ILE A 13 -12.83 -5.47 -7.45
N LYS A 14 -12.92 -5.20 -8.74
CA LYS A 14 -11.79 -4.82 -9.59
C LYS A 14 -11.60 -3.32 -9.57
N SER A 15 -10.34 -2.89 -9.57
CA SER A 15 -9.93 -1.49 -9.57
C SER A 15 -9.45 -1.05 -10.95
N ILE A 16 -8.86 -1.93 -11.77
CA ILE A 16 -8.36 -1.55 -13.09
C ILE A 16 -9.45 -1.71 -14.15
N LEU A 17 -9.81 -0.61 -14.80
CA LEU A 17 -10.79 -0.54 -15.88
C LEU A 17 -10.16 -0.79 -17.25
N HIS A 18 -8.98 -0.19 -17.48
CA HIS A 18 -8.23 -0.35 -18.72
C HIS A 18 -6.81 -0.75 -18.44
N ARG A 19 -6.38 -1.78 -19.14
CA ARG A 19 -5.05 -2.39 -19.10
C ARG A 19 -4.39 -2.11 -20.44
N ILE A 20 -3.42 -1.20 -20.47
CA ILE A 20 -2.89 -0.63 -21.73
C ILE A 20 -1.46 -1.12 -22.00
N ALA A 21 -0.55 -0.95 -21.03
CA ALA A 21 0.83 -1.39 -21.16
C ALA A 21 1.33 -1.98 -19.83
N ASP A 22 1.81 -3.21 -19.89
CA ASP A 22 2.35 -3.97 -18.78
C ASP A 22 3.88 -4.12 -18.87
N VAL A 23 4.50 -4.54 -17.77
CA VAL A 23 5.86 -5.06 -17.76
C VAL A 23 5.80 -6.51 -18.26
N PRO A 24 6.42 -6.83 -19.42
CA PRO A 24 6.37 -8.19 -19.96
C PRO A 24 6.92 -9.22 -18.97
N GLY A 25 6.17 -10.29 -18.73
CA GLY A 25 6.53 -11.33 -17.76
C GLY A 25 6.27 -10.97 -16.29
N GLY A 26 5.79 -9.76 -16.02
CA GLY A 26 5.50 -9.27 -14.67
C GLY A 26 6.74 -8.91 -13.86
N VAL A 27 6.56 -8.80 -12.55
CA VAL A 27 7.60 -8.43 -11.58
C VAL A 27 7.56 -9.36 -10.37
N THR A 28 8.67 -9.44 -9.64
CA THR A 28 8.71 -10.12 -8.34
C THR A 28 8.65 -9.08 -7.22
N ILE A 29 7.69 -9.23 -6.31
CA ILE A 29 7.54 -8.36 -5.14
C ILE A 29 8.34 -8.91 -3.95
N ASN A 30 9.01 -8.01 -3.23
CA ASN A 30 9.65 -8.34 -1.96
C ASN A 30 8.58 -8.51 -0.85
N THR A 31 8.25 -9.75 -0.52
CA THR A 31 7.21 -10.09 0.47
C THR A 31 7.68 -9.95 1.92
N SER A 32 8.99 -9.99 2.19
CA SER A 32 9.57 -9.94 3.55
C SER A 32 9.30 -8.62 4.31
N GLU A 33 8.89 -7.59 3.56
CA GLU A 33 8.49 -6.32 4.15
C GLU A 33 6.98 -6.15 4.26
N LEU A 34 6.15 -7.04 3.72
CA LEU A 34 4.70 -6.86 3.67
C LEU A 34 4.02 -7.38 4.94
N GLY A 35 3.32 -6.49 5.66
CA GLY A 35 2.51 -6.88 6.83
C GLY A 35 1.07 -7.31 6.50
N GLY A 36 0.67 -7.24 5.23
CA GLY A 36 -0.67 -7.59 4.74
C GLY A 36 -0.67 -8.93 4.00
N LYS A 37 -1.77 -9.69 4.10
CA LYS A 37 -1.91 -11.04 3.52
C LYS A 37 -2.37 -11.07 2.06
N VAL A 38 -2.82 -9.94 1.53
CA VAL A 38 -3.32 -9.82 0.16
C VAL A 38 -2.76 -8.53 -0.41
N LEU A 39 -2.10 -8.61 -1.56
CA LEU A 39 -1.73 -7.47 -2.37
C LEU A 39 -2.91 -7.16 -3.28
N PHE A 40 -3.49 -5.97 -3.16
CA PHE A 40 -4.67 -5.61 -3.93
C PHE A 40 -4.35 -5.15 -5.36
N GLU A 41 -5.27 -5.41 -6.27
CA GLU A 41 -5.24 -4.83 -7.62
C GLU A 41 -5.25 -3.29 -7.52
N GLY A 42 -4.38 -2.63 -8.29
CA GLY A 42 -4.20 -1.19 -8.25
C GLY A 42 -3.20 -0.71 -7.19
N THR A 43 -2.61 -1.60 -6.40
CA THR A 43 -1.57 -1.22 -5.42
C THR A 43 -0.36 -0.61 -6.14
N PRO A 44 0.10 0.59 -5.75
CA PRO A 44 1.32 1.17 -6.31
C PRO A 44 2.57 0.34 -5.98
N ILE A 45 3.35 0.02 -7.00
CA ILE A 45 4.57 -0.77 -6.92
C ILE A 45 5.69 -0.12 -7.74
N GLY A 46 6.94 -0.32 -7.33
CA GLY A 46 8.09 0.23 -8.04
C GLY A 46 9.39 -0.51 -7.79
N PRO A 47 10.39 -0.36 -8.67
CA PRO A 47 11.65 -1.08 -8.57
C PRO A 47 12.49 -0.61 -7.38
N GLY A 48 13.09 -1.57 -6.67
CA GLY A 48 14.13 -1.38 -5.67
C GLY A 48 15.53 -1.46 -6.25
N SER A 49 16.53 -1.19 -5.41
CA SER A 49 17.95 -1.37 -5.76
C SER A 49 18.42 -2.83 -5.66
N ASP A 50 17.61 -3.71 -5.09
CA ASP A 50 17.87 -5.15 -4.89
C ASP A 50 17.42 -6.01 -6.08
N GLY A 51 16.89 -5.38 -7.15
CA GLY A 51 16.37 -6.07 -8.32
C GLY A 51 14.95 -6.63 -8.14
N MET A 52 14.30 -6.38 -6.99
CA MET A 52 12.90 -6.69 -6.74
C MET A 52 12.03 -5.45 -6.88
N TYR A 53 10.73 -5.63 -7.01
CA TYR A 53 9.76 -4.56 -6.84
C TYR A 53 9.31 -4.49 -5.38
N HIS A 54 9.01 -3.27 -4.93
CA HIS A 54 8.52 -2.98 -3.59
C HIS A 54 7.14 -2.37 -3.66
N VAL A 55 6.35 -2.64 -2.62
CA VAL A 55 5.05 -1.99 -2.45
C VAL A 55 5.27 -0.61 -1.87
N GLN A 56 4.78 0.41 -2.54
CA GLN A 56 4.70 1.73 -1.96
C GLN A 56 3.49 1.78 -1.02
N LYS A 57 3.73 1.37 0.23
CA LYS A 57 2.66 1.14 1.19
C LYS A 57 1.91 2.43 1.49
N THR A 58 0.59 2.33 1.44
CA THR A 58 -0.33 3.38 1.84
C THR A 58 -1.40 2.84 2.78
N ALA A 59 -2.04 3.73 3.52
CA ALA A 59 -3.22 3.44 4.33
C ALA A 59 -4.15 4.65 4.33
N LEU A 60 -5.46 4.39 4.27
CA LEU A 60 -6.48 5.43 4.36
C LEU A 60 -6.81 5.67 5.82
N ILE A 61 -6.60 6.89 6.33
CA ILE A 61 -7.09 7.29 7.65
C ILE A 61 -8.62 7.31 7.61
N VAL A 62 -9.28 6.55 8.48
CA VAL A 62 -10.76 6.49 8.51
C VAL A 62 -11.37 7.36 9.61
N THR A 63 -10.60 7.70 10.64
CA THR A 63 -11.05 8.55 11.75
C THR A 63 -10.05 9.69 11.96
N THR A 64 -10.56 10.92 12.15
CA THR A 64 -9.71 12.08 12.41
C THR A 64 -8.96 11.90 13.72
N ALA A 65 -7.63 12.02 13.66
CA ALA A 65 -6.74 11.95 14.81
C ALA A 65 -6.26 13.36 15.19
N ASN A 66 -6.29 13.70 16.48
CA ASN A 66 -5.84 15.00 16.97
C ASN A 66 -4.30 15.10 17.01
N ALA A 67 -3.78 16.30 17.28
CA ALA A 67 -2.34 16.58 17.25
C ALA A 67 -1.50 15.89 18.34
N THR A 68 -2.15 15.25 19.33
CA THR A 68 -1.48 14.48 20.39
C THR A 68 -1.67 12.98 20.23
N ALA A 69 -2.43 12.54 19.21
CA ALA A 69 -2.72 11.13 18.99
C ALA A 69 -1.45 10.36 18.65
N THR A 70 -1.37 9.15 19.19
CA THR A 70 -0.37 8.13 18.82
C THR A 70 -1.01 6.96 18.09
N ASP A 71 -2.33 6.82 18.18
CA ASP A 71 -3.11 5.78 17.51
C ASP A 71 -3.86 6.37 16.32
N TYR A 72 -3.79 5.67 15.20
CA TYR A 72 -4.40 6.07 13.93
C TYR A 72 -5.24 4.92 13.41
N GLU A 73 -6.55 5.17 13.30
CA GLU A 73 -7.47 4.20 12.70
C GLU A 73 -7.39 4.29 11.18
N VAL A 74 -7.12 3.15 10.55
CA VAL A 74 -6.96 3.05 9.09
C VAL A 74 -7.84 1.98 8.48
N ALA A 75 -8.18 2.16 7.20
CA ALA A 75 -8.89 1.14 6.43
C ALA A 75 -8.01 -0.12 6.29
N LYS A 76 -8.68 -1.27 6.20
CA LYS A 76 -8.02 -2.56 5.96
C LYS A 76 -7.23 -2.55 4.65
N GLY A 77 -6.24 -3.44 4.59
CA GLY A 77 -5.55 -3.79 3.36
C GLY A 77 -4.22 -3.07 3.12
N HIS A 78 -3.73 -2.33 4.11
CA HIS A 78 -2.37 -1.80 4.08
C HIS A 78 -1.33 -2.90 4.33
N HIS A 79 -0.10 -2.67 3.86
CA HIS A 79 1.05 -3.56 4.09
C HIS A 79 2.02 -3.08 5.16
N PHE A 80 1.68 -2.03 5.93
CA PHE A 80 2.51 -1.59 7.06
C PHE A 80 2.81 -2.73 8.04
N LYS A 81 4.02 -2.71 8.62
CA LYS A 81 4.47 -3.60 9.70
C LYS A 81 5.11 -2.81 10.84
N THR A 82 5.22 -3.42 12.02
CA THR A 82 5.98 -2.83 13.12
C THR A 82 7.40 -2.49 12.68
N GLY A 83 7.88 -1.31 13.09
CA GLY A 83 9.17 -0.77 12.70
C GLY A 83 9.15 0.11 11.44
N ASP A 84 8.09 0.07 10.63
CA ASP A 84 7.91 0.99 9.51
C ASP A 84 7.69 2.44 9.99
N TYR A 85 7.99 3.41 9.14
CA TYR A 85 7.73 4.82 9.42
C TYR A 85 6.47 5.32 8.71
N PHE A 86 5.45 5.61 9.51
CA PHE A 86 4.15 6.09 9.08
C PHE A 86 4.16 7.62 8.96
N ALA A 87 3.96 8.13 7.75
CA ALA A 87 3.93 9.56 7.44
C ALA A 87 2.64 9.96 6.74
N THR A 88 2.39 11.26 6.71
CA THR A 88 1.38 11.88 5.84
C THR A 88 2.07 12.97 5.01
N GLU A 89 1.34 13.59 4.08
CA GLU A 89 1.90 14.68 3.28
C GLU A 89 2.34 15.88 4.15
N SER A 90 1.57 16.16 5.21
CA SER A 90 1.85 17.26 6.14
C SER A 90 2.84 16.89 7.24
N CYS A 91 2.98 15.61 7.61
CA CYS A 91 3.70 15.17 8.81
C CYS A 91 4.84 14.20 8.48
N ALA A 92 6.01 14.41 9.09
CA ALA A 92 7.14 13.51 8.94
C ALA A 92 6.89 12.16 9.64
N GLY A 93 7.50 11.10 9.10
CA GLY A 93 7.32 9.73 9.58
C GLY A 93 7.62 9.52 11.05
N LYS A 94 6.77 8.72 11.71
CA LYS A 94 7.03 8.17 13.05
C LYS A 94 6.98 6.66 13.00
N GLN A 95 7.83 6.02 13.77
CA GLN A 95 7.96 4.56 13.76
C GLN A 95 6.71 3.92 14.35
N ILE A 96 6.17 2.90 13.67
CA ILE A 96 5.08 2.05 14.13
C ILE A 96 5.59 1.10 15.21
N THR A 97 4.94 1.08 16.37
CA THR A 97 5.27 0.19 17.49
C THR A 97 4.32 -1.01 17.57
N ALA A 98 3.06 -0.82 17.19
CA ALA A 98 2.06 -1.89 17.17
C ALA A 98 1.04 -1.67 16.05
N ILE A 99 0.43 -2.78 15.62
CA ILE A 99 -0.70 -2.77 14.70
C ILE A 99 -1.74 -3.75 15.24
N ASP A 100 -2.90 -3.22 15.64
CA ASP A 100 -4.05 -4.04 15.99
C ASP A 100 -4.94 -4.26 14.75
N LYS A 101 -5.21 -5.52 14.45
CA LYS A 101 -6.04 -5.96 13.31
C LYS A 101 -7.32 -6.66 13.72
N SER A 102 -7.66 -6.65 15.01
CA SER A 102 -8.76 -7.41 15.61
C SER A 102 -10.14 -6.96 15.13
N ASP A 103 -10.35 -5.65 14.92
CA ASP A 103 -11.59 -5.10 14.40
C ASP A 103 -11.77 -5.49 12.92
N PRO A 104 -12.90 -6.08 12.48
CA PRO A 104 -13.09 -6.45 11.08
C PRO A 104 -13.19 -5.26 10.11
N ALA A 105 -13.57 -4.06 10.57
CA ALA A 105 -13.81 -2.89 9.74
C ALA A 105 -12.56 -2.01 9.52
N LYS A 106 -11.61 -2.04 10.45
CA LYS A 106 -10.44 -1.15 10.46
C LYS A 106 -9.24 -1.79 11.14
N ASP A 107 -8.07 -1.24 10.90
CA ASP A 107 -6.84 -1.53 11.66
C ASP A 107 -6.49 -0.31 12.52
N VAL A 108 -5.81 -0.50 13.64
CA VAL A 108 -5.27 0.59 14.47
C VAL A 108 -3.75 0.52 14.43
N ILE A 109 -3.12 1.59 13.94
CA ILE A 109 -1.66 1.73 13.91
C ILE A 109 -1.24 2.62 15.08
N THR A 110 -0.40 2.08 15.96
CA THR A 110 0.19 2.82 17.09
C THR A 110 1.60 3.27 16.72
N LEU A 111 1.87 4.57 16.88
CA LEU A 111 3.16 5.19 16.63
C LEU A 111 3.93 5.42 17.93
N SER A 112 5.26 5.38 17.84
CA SER A 112 6.21 5.68 18.92
C SER A 112 6.11 7.10 19.46
N ALA A 113 5.60 8.02 18.64
CA ALA A 113 5.34 9.40 19.01
C ALA A 113 4.25 9.97 18.09
N THR A 114 3.59 11.03 18.55
CA THR A 114 2.59 11.73 17.75
C THR A 114 3.18 12.37 16.49
N LEU A 115 2.36 12.47 15.44
CA LEU A 115 2.69 13.25 14.23
C LEU A 115 2.71 14.77 14.50
N GLY A 116 2.16 15.22 15.64
CA GLY A 116 2.22 16.62 16.09
C GLY A 116 1.24 17.55 15.37
N ALA A 117 0.30 17.02 14.61
CA ALA A 117 -0.74 17.78 13.92
C ALA A 117 -2.02 16.94 13.79
N GLU A 118 -3.16 17.61 13.60
CA GLU A 118 -4.41 16.94 13.26
C GLU A 118 -4.28 16.25 11.90
N VAL A 119 -4.71 14.99 11.83
CA VAL A 119 -4.79 14.21 10.59
C VAL A 119 -6.24 13.83 10.35
N LYS A 120 -6.83 14.36 9.28
CA LYS A 120 -8.26 14.20 8.99
C LYS A 120 -8.56 12.82 8.41
N SER A 121 -9.77 12.32 8.68
CA SER A 121 -10.34 11.19 7.91
C SER A 121 -10.29 11.49 6.40
N GLY A 122 -10.01 10.46 5.60
CA GLY A 122 -9.76 10.58 4.16
C GLY A 122 -8.29 10.80 3.78
N THR A 123 -7.41 11.10 4.75
CA THR A 123 -5.99 11.32 4.47
C THR A 123 -5.29 10.02 4.06
N CYS A 124 -4.47 10.09 3.01
CA CYS A 124 -3.54 9.02 2.64
C CYS A 124 -2.28 9.11 3.51
N ALA A 125 -2.06 8.11 4.35
CA ALA A 125 -0.77 7.87 4.97
C ALA A 125 0.11 6.99 4.07
N PHE A 126 1.43 7.13 4.17
CA PHE A 126 2.39 6.38 3.36
C PHE A 126 3.64 5.98 4.13
N LEU A 127 4.31 4.93 3.65
CA LEU A 127 5.61 4.50 4.15
C LEU A 127 6.69 5.50 3.74
N SER A 128 7.27 6.14 4.73
CA SER A 128 8.35 7.11 4.55
C SER A 128 9.73 6.51 4.74
N ASN A 129 10.74 7.17 4.18
CA ASN A 129 12.14 6.83 4.41
C ASN A 129 12.60 7.37 5.78
N GLY A 130 12.35 6.61 6.85
CA GLY A 130 12.67 7.03 8.20
C GLY A 130 11.80 8.22 8.66
N ALA A 131 12.36 9.10 9.48
CA ALA A 131 11.66 10.28 10.00
C ALA A 131 11.54 11.44 8.97
N ALA A 132 11.02 11.13 7.78
CA ALA A 132 10.93 12.04 6.63
C ALA A 132 9.49 12.18 6.10
N LYS A 133 9.27 13.16 5.21
CA LYS A 133 8.01 13.33 4.45
C LYS A 133 8.07 12.71 3.05
N THR A 134 9.14 11.99 2.74
CA THR A 134 9.36 11.38 1.43
C THR A 134 9.05 9.89 1.48
N VAL A 135 8.34 9.39 0.48
CA VAL A 135 8.08 7.95 0.32
C VAL A 135 9.37 7.15 0.29
N LYS A 136 9.36 5.94 0.87
CA LYS A 136 10.52 5.04 0.87
C LYS A 136 10.81 4.47 -0.52
N TYR A 137 9.76 4.00 -1.20
CA TYR A 137 9.82 3.48 -2.55
C TYR A 137 9.02 4.37 -3.47
N LYS A 138 9.48 4.55 -4.71
CA LYS A 138 8.79 5.35 -5.74
C LYS A 138 8.14 4.40 -6.74
N ALA A 139 6.81 4.41 -6.78
CA ALA A 139 6.02 3.59 -7.66
C ALA A 139 6.10 4.13 -9.10
N ASN A 140 6.18 3.22 -10.05
CA ASN A 140 6.11 3.50 -11.49
C ASN A 140 4.93 2.77 -12.15
N SER A 141 4.30 1.84 -11.45
CA SER A 141 3.26 0.94 -11.96
C SER A 141 2.31 0.52 -10.85
N VAL A 142 1.23 -0.16 -11.22
CA VAL A 142 0.27 -0.75 -10.27
C VAL A 142 0.16 -2.26 -10.44
N ALA A 143 -0.09 -2.97 -9.35
CA ALA A 143 -0.38 -4.39 -9.35
C ALA A 143 -1.66 -4.68 -10.16
N GLY A 144 -1.61 -5.66 -11.06
CA GLY A 144 -2.63 -5.93 -12.06
C GLY A 144 -3.76 -6.85 -11.63
N SER A 145 -3.59 -7.52 -10.49
CA SER A 145 -4.49 -8.50 -9.92
C SER A 145 -4.35 -8.49 -8.39
N ASN A 146 -5.32 -9.10 -7.71
CA ASN A 146 -5.19 -9.38 -6.29
C ASN A 146 -4.36 -10.65 -6.13
N GLU A 147 -3.35 -10.63 -5.27
CA GLU A 147 -2.47 -11.77 -5.03
C GLU A 147 -2.39 -12.07 -3.54
N ASP A 148 -2.40 -13.36 -3.18
CA ASP A 148 -2.13 -13.79 -1.81
C ASP A 148 -0.64 -13.55 -1.49
N VAL A 149 -0.36 -12.97 -0.34
CA VAL A 149 1.00 -12.69 0.14
C VAL A 149 1.38 -13.73 1.18
N GLU A 150 2.41 -14.52 0.87
CA GLU A 150 3.11 -15.38 1.81
C GLU A 150 4.47 -14.75 2.12
N GLU A 151 4.68 -14.34 3.38
CA GLU A 151 5.91 -13.65 3.80
C GLU A 151 7.13 -14.55 3.59
N GLY A 152 8.15 -14.03 2.92
CA GLY A 152 9.39 -14.75 2.63
C GLY A 152 9.33 -15.64 1.39
N ASP A 153 8.18 -15.76 0.73
CA ASP A 153 8.04 -16.44 -0.55
C ASP A 153 8.13 -15.45 -1.73
N ASN A 154 8.44 -15.96 -2.92
CA ASN A 154 8.46 -15.18 -4.15
C ASN A 154 7.04 -14.90 -4.62
N LEU A 155 6.70 -13.61 -4.72
CA LEU A 155 5.39 -13.19 -5.23
C LEU A 155 5.54 -12.60 -6.64
N PHE A 156 5.08 -13.34 -7.64
CA PHE A 156 5.02 -12.87 -9.02
C PHE A 156 3.72 -12.10 -9.25
N VAL A 157 3.84 -10.89 -9.80
CA VAL A 157 2.72 -9.96 -9.95
C VAL A 157 2.72 -9.36 -11.35
N SER A 158 1.55 -9.32 -11.99
CA SER A 158 1.38 -8.54 -13.22
C SER A 158 1.48 -7.04 -12.89
N ALA A 159 2.36 -6.29 -13.56
CA ALA A 159 2.57 -4.87 -13.29
C ALA A 159 2.13 -4.03 -14.48
N TRP A 160 1.28 -3.04 -14.25
CA TRP A 160 0.76 -2.15 -15.30
C TRP A 160 1.40 -0.76 -15.18
N LEU A 161 2.17 -0.40 -16.22
CA LEU A 161 2.76 0.92 -16.35
C LEU A 161 1.70 1.92 -16.81
N HIS A 162 0.83 1.50 -17.75
CA HIS A 162 -0.25 2.32 -18.27
C HIS A 162 -1.60 1.66 -17.99
N ALA A 163 -2.45 2.34 -17.22
CA ALA A 163 -3.75 1.84 -16.82
C ALA A 163 -4.73 2.96 -16.45
N VAL A 164 -6.03 2.64 -16.50
CA VAL A 164 -7.08 3.48 -15.90
C VAL A 164 -7.59 2.75 -14.66
N VAL A 165 -7.47 3.40 -13.50
CA VAL A 165 -7.78 2.82 -12.19
C VAL A 165 -8.97 3.56 -11.57
N ARG A 166 -9.95 2.83 -11.08
CA ARG A 166 -11.04 3.39 -10.28
C ARG A 166 -10.58 3.58 -8.83
N ARG A 167 -10.44 4.84 -8.42
CA ARG A 167 -9.88 5.25 -7.11
C ARG A 167 -10.62 4.61 -5.93
N GLY A 168 -11.96 4.56 -5.97
CA GLY A 168 -12.76 4.00 -4.88
C GLY A 168 -12.57 2.49 -4.65
N ASN A 169 -11.96 1.77 -5.60
CA ASN A 169 -11.75 0.32 -5.52
C ASN A 169 -10.27 -0.04 -5.32
N ALA A 170 -9.36 0.92 -5.43
CA ALA A 170 -7.91 0.72 -5.28
C ALA A 170 -7.44 1.13 -3.89
N PRO A 171 -6.27 0.65 -3.43
CA PRO A 171 -5.59 1.25 -2.30
C PRO A 171 -5.41 2.77 -2.49
N VAL A 172 -5.54 3.51 -1.38
CA VAL A 172 -5.48 4.98 -1.42
C VAL A 172 -4.12 5.45 -1.94
N VAL A 173 -4.14 6.51 -2.75
CA VAL A 173 -2.96 7.25 -3.21
C VAL A 173 -3.19 8.74 -3.00
N ASN A 174 -2.14 9.48 -2.67
CA ASN A 174 -2.15 10.95 -2.74
C ASN A 174 -1.57 11.43 -4.07
N ASP A 175 -1.70 12.72 -4.32
CA ASP A 175 -1.27 13.35 -5.57
C ASP A 175 0.24 13.21 -5.80
N THR A 176 1.05 13.23 -4.72
CA THR A 176 2.50 13.01 -4.82
C THR A 176 2.82 11.61 -5.35
N ILE A 177 2.15 10.58 -4.82
CA ILE A 177 2.29 9.19 -5.26
C ILE A 177 1.78 9.01 -6.68
N GLU A 178 0.62 9.57 -6.99
CA GLU A 178 0.03 9.50 -8.33
C GLU A 178 0.95 10.13 -9.38
N SER A 179 1.59 11.26 -9.04
CA SER A 179 2.51 11.96 -9.95
C SER A 179 3.75 11.14 -10.34
N THR A 180 4.14 10.12 -9.56
CA THR A 180 5.26 9.23 -9.93
C THR A 180 4.86 8.18 -10.96
N MET A 181 3.58 7.80 -11.02
CA MET A 181 3.02 6.79 -11.91
C MET A 181 2.42 7.43 -13.18
N LYS A 182 3.27 8.03 -14.01
CA LYS A 182 2.88 8.89 -15.15
C LYS A 182 1.90 8.27 -16.16
N GLY A 183 1.85 6.95 -16.29
CA GLY A 183 0.95 6.25 -17.21
C GLY A 183 -0.37 5.79 -16.57
N VAL A 184 -0.52 5.96 -15.26
CA VAL A 184 -1.68 5.48 -14.50
C VAL A 184 -2.62 6.65 -14.23
N SER A 185 -3.85 6.56 -14.75
CA SER A 185 -4.89 7.58 -14.53
C SER A 185 -5.90 7.09 -13.49
N TYR A 186 -6.08 7.81 -12.39
CA TYR A 186 -7.10 7.51 -11.40
C TYR A 186 -8.39 8.27 -11.70
N ILE A 187 -9.52 7.55 -11.80
CA ILE A 187 -10.86 8.12 -11.97
C ILE A 187 -11.75 7.81 -10.77
N VAL A 188 -12.78 8.61 -10.54
CA VAL A 188 -13.75 8.44 -9.44
C VAL A 188 -14.88 7.51 -9.86
#